data_AF-A0A963LUX3-F1
#
_entry.id   AF-A0A963LUX3-F1
#
_cell.length_a   1.000
_cell.length_b   1.000
_cell.length_c   1.000
_cell.angle_alpha   90.00
_cell.angle_beta   90.00
_cell.angle_gamma   90.00
#
_symmetry.space_group_name_H-M   'P 1'
#
loop_
_entity.id
_entity.type
_entity.pdbx_description
1 polymer ?
#
loop_
_entity_poly.entity_id
_entity_poly.type
_entity_poly.pdbx_seq_one_letter_code
_entity_poly.pdbx_strand_id
1 'polypeptide(L)'
;MVAQCLAPGASVSAVAMSHRINANVVRKWLPRGRDRQVAATMLPVNIAPASVLAPKSRVQPSMGSSSRAPIELVLNDATVRLPAGFDPVELHSIVQILAALR
;
A
#
# COMPACT_ATOMS: atom_id res chain seq x y z
N MET A 1 10.55 6.85 -6.54
CA MET A 1 9.88 5.58 -6.17
C MET A 1 8.57 5.34 -6.91
N VAL A 2 7.44 5.97 -6.56
CA VAL A 2 6.11 5.66 -7.17
C VAL A 2 6.13 5.85 -8.69
N ALA A 3 6.77 6.92 -9.19
CA ALA A 3 6.96 7.13 -10.63
C ALA A 3 7.79 6.03 -11.32
N GLN A 4 8.79 5.44 -10.65
CA GLN A 4 9.56 4.31 -11.19
C GLN A 4 8.71 3.04 -11.29
N CYS A 5 7.79 2.82 -10.35
CA CYS A 5 6.80 1.73 -10.44
C CYS A 5 5.80 1.94 -11.59
N LEU A 6 5.66 3.16 -12.12
CA LEU A 6 4.79 3.48 -13.26
C LEU A 6 5.50 3.33 -14.62
N ALA A 7 6.79 3.05 -14.66
CA ALA A 7 7.46 2.75 -15.92
C ALA A 7 6.94 1.42 -16.52
N PRO A 8 6.78 1.31 -17.84
CA PRO A 8 6.39 0.07 -18.50
C PRO A 8 7.41 -1.04 -18.21
N GLY A 9 6.95 -2.21 -17.77
CA GLY A 9 7.80 -3.34 -17.40
C GLY A 9 8.43 -3.27 -16.00
N ALA A 10 8.19 -2.20 -15.24
CA ALA A 10 8.72 -2.09 -13.88
C ALA A 10 8.04 -3.06 -12.91
N SER A 11 8.86 -3.82 -12.18
CA SER A 11 8.38 -4.64 -11.06
C SER A 11 8.25 -3.79 -9.80
N VAL A 12 7.02 -3.64 -9.30
CA VAL A 12 6.74 -2.93 -8.04
C VAL A 12 7.55 -3.53 -6.89
N SER A 13 7.68 -4.86 -6.84
CA SER A 13 8.44 -5.56 -5.80
C SER A 13 9.94 -5.26 -5.87
N ALA A 14 10.51 -5.21 -7.08
CA ALA A 14 11.92 -4.89 -7.27
C ALA A 14 12.23 -3.46 -6.81
N VAL A 15 11.40 -2.49 -7.23
CA VAL A 15 11.54 -1.08 -6.80
C VAL A 15 11.39 -0.96 -5.28
N ALA A 16 10.43 -1.68 -4.68
CA ALA A 16 10.21 -1.66 -3.24
C ALA A 16 11.42 -2.18 -2.45
N MET A 17 12.05 -3.28 -2.90
CA MET A 17 13.23 -3.85 -2.28
C MET A 17 14.44 -2.91 -2.33
N SER A 18 14.67 -2.22 -3.45
CA SER A 18 15.75 -1.23 -3.59
C SER A 18 15.61 -0.08 -2.59
N HIS A 19 14.39 0.25 -2.19
CA HIS A 19 14.10 1.28 -1.19
C HIS A 19 13.85 0.72 0.21
N ARG A 20 13.99 -0.60 0.43
CA ARG A 20 13.68 -1.29 1.70
C ARG A 20 12.27 -1.01 2.24
N ILE A 21 11.30 -0.86 1.34
CA ILE A 21 9.88 -0.62 1.66
C ILE A 21 9.08 -1.88 1.31
N ASN A 22 8.02 -2.17 2.08
CA ASN A 22 7.13 -3.29 1.78
C ASN A 22 6.35 -3.05 0.46
N ALA A 23 6.46 -3.96 -0.50
CA ALA A 23 5.81 -3.86 -1.81
C ALA A 23 4.27 -3.69 -1.73
N ASN A 24 3.62 -4.22 -0.69
CA ASN A 24 2.18 -4.06 -0.48
C ASN A 24 1.80 -2.60 -0.19
N VAL A 25 2.68 -1.87 0.50
CA VAL A 25 2.48 -0.44 0.80
C VAL A 25 2.62 0.37 -0.49
N VAL A 26 3.64 0.08 -1.28
CA VAL A 26 3.87 0.73 -2.59
C VAL A 26 2.69 0.51 -3.53
N ARG A 27 2.13 -0.70 -3.56
CA ARG A 27 0.94 -1.04 -4.34
C ARG A 27 -0.30 -0.25 -3.90
N LYS A 28 -0.43 0.05 -2.60
CA LYS A 28 -1.53 0.90 -2.09
C LYS A 28 -1.37 2.37 -2.51
N TRP A 29 -0.14 2.85 -2.70
CA TRP A 29 0.15 4.22 -3.13
C TRP A 29 0.06 4.42 -4.64
N LEU A 30 0.13 3.34 -5.42
CA LEU A 30 -0.02 3.43 -6.87
C LEU A 30 -1.44 3.86 -7.25
N PRO A 31 -1.61 4.79 -8.20
CA PRO A 31 -2.93 5.14 -8.70
C PRO A 31 -3.63 3.89 -9.26
N ARG A 32 -4.88 3.67 -8.86
CA ARG A 32 -5.68 2.48 -9.22
C ARG A 32 -6.02 2.38 -10.72
N GLY A 33 -5.50 3.27 -11.56
CA GLY A 33 -5.86 3.46 -12.97
C GLY A 33 -5.07 2.63 -13.99
N ARG A 34 -4.30 1.62 -13.57
CA ARG A 34 -3.82 0.58 -14.49
C ARG A 34 -4.47 -0.74 -14.16
N ASP A 35 -5.77 -0.81 -14.45
CA ASP A 35 -6.26 -1.98 -15.16
C ASP A 35 -5.46 -2.03 -16.47
N ARG A 36 -4.27 -2.61 -16.40
CA ARG A 36 -3.68 -3.21 -17.57
C ARG A 36 -4.66 -4.34 -17.88
N GLN A 37 -5.69 -4.02 -18.65
CA GLN A 37 -6.46 -4.98 -19.44
C GLN A 37 -5.46 -5.57 -20.44
N VAL A 38 -4.48 -6.33 -19.94
CA VAL A 38 -3.97 -7.44 -20.72
C VAL A 38 -5.23 -8.27 -20.87
N ALA A 39 -5.78 -8.31 -22.08
CA ALA A 39 -6.82 -9.27 -22.40
C ALA A 39 -6.26 -10.62 -21.96
N ALA A 40 -6.71 -11.10 -20.80
CA ALA A 40 -6.21 -12.34 -20.24
C ALA A 40 -6.69 -13.41 -21.21
N THR A 41 -5.78 -13.96 -22.00
CA THR A 41 -6.09 -15.12 -22.83
C THR A 41 -6.41 -16.26 -21.88
N MET A 42 -7.69 -16.55 -21.73
CA MET A 42 -8.16 -17.66 -20.91
C MET A 42 -7.76 -18.96 -21.61
N LEU A 43 -6.78 -19.67 -21.04
CA LEU A 43 -6.44 -21.00 -21.49
C LEU A 43 -7.48 -21.99 -20.94
N PRO A 44 -7.95 -22.97 -21.74
CA PRO A 44 -8.83 -24.01 -21.24
C PRO A 44 -8.13 -24.81 -20.13
N VAL A 45 -8.76 -24.90 -18.96
CA VAL A 45 -8.28 -25.73 -17.85
C VAL A 45 -9.32 -26.82 -17.60
N ASN A 46 -8.90 -28.08 -17.71
CA ASN A 46 -9.72 -29.22 -17.36
C ASN A 46 -9.63 -29.45 -15.84
N ILE A 47 -10.73 -29.24 -15.11
CA ILE A 47 -10.80 -29.45 -13.67
C ILE A 47 -11.43 -30.82 -13.43
N ALA A 48 -10.61 -31.79 -13.02
CA ALA A 48 -11.14 -33.04 -12.49
C ALA A 48 -11.90 -32.76 -11.17
N PRO A 49 -13.04 -33.40 -10.91
CA PRO A 49 -13.80 -33.18 -9.69
C PRO A 49 -12.97 -33.62 -8.48
N ALA A 50 -12.43 -32.65 -7.75
CA ALA A 50 -11.81 -32.88 -6.46
C ALA A 50 -12.91 -33.03 -5.40
N SER A 51 -12.76 -34.02 -4.52
CA SER A 51 -13.63 -34.20 -3.36
C SER A 51 -13.64 -32.91 -2.53
N VAL A 52 -14.83 -32.32 -2.39
CA VAL A 52 -15.01 -31.02 -1.73
C VAL A 52 -14.87 -31.23 -0.23
N LEU A 53 -13.69 -30.94 0.31
CA LEU A 53 -13.53 -30.73 1.75
C LEU A 53 -14.36 -29.50 2.14
N ALA A 54 -15.20 -29.69 3.16
CA ALA A 54 -16.21 -28.73 3.62
C ALA A 54 -15.68 -27.29 3.68
N PRO A 55 -16.51 -26.28 3.31
CA PRO A 55 -16.11 -24.89 3.35
C PRO A 55 -15.72 -24.51 4.79
N LYS A 56 -14.45 -24.18 5.00
CA LYS A 56 -14.01 -23.54 6.24
C LYS A 56 -14.78 -22.24 6.38
N SER A 57 -15.55 -22.13 7.46
CA SER A 57 -16.34 -20.94 7.80
C SER A 57 -15.48 -19.70 7.62
N ARG A 58 -15.86 -18.85 6.67
CA ARG A 58 -15.17 -17.59 6.41
C ARG A 58 -15.48 -16.67 7.59
N VAL A 59 -14.50 -16.52 8.47
CA VAL A 59 -14.54 -15.49 9.52
C VAL A 59 -14.71 -14.15 8.82
N GLN A 60 -15.87 -13.53 8.99
CA GLN A 60 -16.10 -12.17 8.55
C GLN A 60 -15.17 -11.28 9.36
N PRO A 61 -14.32 -10.45 8.73
CA PRO A 61 -13.63 -9.41 9.47
C PRO A 61 -14.69 -8.48 10.04
N SER A 62 -14.79 -8.46 11.37
CA SER A 62 -15.55 -7.42 12.05
C SER A 62 -15.00 -6.07 11.57
N MET A 63 -15.88 -5.21 11.06
CA MET A 63 -15.56 -3.80 10.88
C MET A 63 -15.45 -3.16 12.27
N GLY A 64 -14.40 -3.52 13.00
CA GLY A 64 -13.94 -2.70 14.11
C GLY A 64 -13.53 -1.37 13.51
N SER A 65 -13.96 -0.27 14.15
CA SER A 65 -13.45 1.05 13.86
C SER A 65 -11.93 0.96 13.82
N SER A 66 -11.35 1.11 12.63
CA SER A 66 -9.90 1.08 12.48
C SER A 66 -9.37 2.34 13.14
N SER A 67 -9.07 2.26 14.43
CA SER A 67 -8.21 3.21 15.10
C SER A 67 -6.89 3.13 14.35
N ARG A 68 -6.71 4.09 13.44
CA ARG A 68 -5.54 4.14 12.57
C ARG A 68 -4.32 4.26 13.48
N ALA A 69 -3.53 3.21 13.61
CA ALA A 69 -2.36 3.23 14.49
C ALA A 69 -1.50 4.47 14.22
N PRO A 70 -0.91 5.08 15.25
CA PRO A 70 -0.05 6.25 15.08
C PRO A 70 1.09 5.92 14.13
N ILE A 71 1.42 6.86 13.24
CA ILE A 71 2.49 6.71 12.25
C ILE A 71 3.75 7.36 12.82
N GLU A 72 4.84 6.60 12.93
CA GLU A 72 6.13 7.12 13.34
C GLU A 72 7.08 7.20 12.14
N LEU A 73 7.64 8.38 11.91
CA LEU A 73 8.69 8.61 10.91
C LEU A 73 9.97 8.94 11.65
N VAL A 74 11.00 8.11 11.46
CA VAL A 74 12.34 8.36 11.98
C VAL A 74 13.16 8.99 10.87
N LEU A 75 13.52 10.25 11.04
CA LEU A 75 14.49 10.99 10.24
C LEU A 75 15.78 11.05 11.07
N ASN A 76 16.95 11.05 10.43
CA ASN A 76 18.26 10.92 11.11
C ASN A 76 18.35 11.65 12.47
N ASP A 77 17.96 12.94 12.50
CA ASP A 77 18.07 13.78 13.70
C ASP A 77 16.70 14.14 14.31
N ALA A 78 15.59 13.56 13.83
CA ALA A 78 14.25 13.89 14.30
C ALA A 78 13.26 12.74 14.16
N THR A 79 12.46 12.49 15.21
CA THR A 79 11.34 11.53 15.15
C THR A 79 10.02 12.27 15.08
N VAL A 80 9.25 12.06 14.02
CA VAL A 80 7.91 12.63 13.83
C VAL A 80 6.86 11.56 14.15
N ARG A 81 6.04 11.81 15.16
CA ARG A 81 4.95 10.90 15.57
C ARG A 81 3.61 11.53 15.23
N LEU A 82 2.83 10.86 14.39
CA LEU A 82 1.52 11.33 13.92
C LEU A 82 0.43 10.49 14.59
N PRO A 83 -0.44 11.09 15.42
CA PRO A 83 -1.53 10.37 16.06
C PRO A 83 -2.61 9.92 15.06
N ALA A 84 -3.44 8.99 15.49
CA ALA A 84 -4.63 8.58 14.76
C ALA A 84 -5.54 9.81 14.52
N GLY A 85 -5.91 10.07 13.26
CA GLY A 85 -6.85 11.15 12.92
C GLY A 85 -6.24 12.56 12.79
N PHE A 86 -4.92 12.68 12.62
CA PHE A 86 -4.29 13.97 12.33
C PHE A 86 -4.81 14.58 11.02
N ASP A 87 -4.96 15.91 10.97
CA ASP A 87 -5.34 16.64 9.76
C ASP A 87 -4.11 16.79 8.83
N PRO A 88 -4.17 16.31 7.58
CA PRO A 88 -3.08 16.48 6.62
C PRO A 88 -2.76 17.95 6.30
N VAL A 89 -3.74 18.86 6.36
CA VAL A 89 -3.53 20.29 6.05
C VAL A 89 -2.71 20.97 7.16
N GLU A 90 -3.01 20.63 8.40
CA GLU A 90 -2.30 21.14 9.57
C GLU A 90 -0.84 20.65 9.58
N LEU A 91 -0.62 19.36 9.32
CA LEU A 91 0.73 18.80 9.19
C LEU A 91 1.54 19.51 8.11
N HIS A 92 0.93 19.77 6.94
CA HIS A 92 1.60 20.45 5.84
C HIS A 92 2.02 21.87 6.23
N SER A 93 1.14 22.60 6.92
CA SER A 93 1.42 23.95 7.43
C SER A 93 2.59 23.96 8.41
N ILE A 94 2.60 23.03 9.38
CA ILE A 94 3.68 22.90 10.37
C ILE A 94 5.02 22.62 9.68
N VAL A 95 5.04 21.67 8.73
CA VAL A 95 6.26 21.34 7.98
C VAL A 95 6.77 22.52 7.16
N GLN A 96 5.87 23.30 6.53
CA GLN A 96 6.25 24.51 5.79
C GLN A 96 6.85 25.58 6.72
N ILE A 97 6.27 25.80 7.89
CA ILE A 97 6.78 26.76 8.88
C ILE A 97 8.18 26.33 9.35
N LEU A 98 8.35 25.06 9.73
CA LEU A 98 9.64 24.53 10.16
C LEU A 98 10.70 24.58 9.04
N ALA A 99 10.29 24.41 7.78
CA ALA A 99 11.18 24.55 6.64
C ALA A 99 11.61 26.00 6.40
N ALA A 100 10.75 26.99 6.70
CA ALA A 100 11.05 28.41 6.58
C ALA A 100 11.88 28.97 7.74
N LEU A 101 11.97 28.24 8.86
CA LEU A 101 12.77 28.58 10.03
C LEU A 101 14.21 28.00 9.97
N ARG A 102 14.58 27.36 8.86
CA ARG A 102 15.95 26.93 8.56
C ARG A 102 16.69 28.00 7.78
#